data_AF-A0A0J6SYM1-F1
#
_entry.id   AF-A0A0J6SYM1-F1
#
_cell.length_a   1.000
_cell.length_b   1.000
_cell.length_c   1.000
_cell.angle_alpha   90.00
_cell.angle_beta   90.00
_cell.angle_gamma   90.00
#
_symmetry.space_group_name_H-M   'P 1'
#
loop_
_entity.id
_entity.type
_entity.pdbx_description
1 polymer ?
#
loop_
_entity_poly.entity_id
_entity_poly.type
_entity_poly.pdbx_seq_one_letter_code
_entity_poly.pdbx_strand_id
1 'polypeptide(L)'
;MTGRGTLRLERLVSVLALCLAAGGARAEVKTGPVLMHWGPCEASGAVPYPAGSFGDRFLVVDDEDNTLRLYKADESGPPLALKGGDLDAALATSAREEPAKADLESLAWLGSDLVVMGSHARDGEGRTREAARQMLALSMGGDGKAPAVTPKGKAFQGLAKAIADLDPRLSERIAVDLAAKASLSPKRRGLALEGLSQTPDGRGLLVGLRNPLNADNDALVVPFENAAEALTGGAAPKLGKPIALDLKGRGIRDIAYAPGIKAYFLVAGGSGSGGEAADLYRWSGQAGEAPTRVAGVAEALAALPDFQPEGLLVASDGKKVQILSDDADACPARKPQAFRSVVLDLE
;
A
#
# COMPACT_ATOMS: atom_id res chain seq x y z
N MET A 1 19.94 28.33 87.22
CA MET A 1 21.33 27.81 87.22
C MET A 1 21.28 26.31 87.31
N THR A 2 22.16 25.60 86.59
CA THR A 2 22.13 24.15 86.24
C THR A 2 21.01 23.82 85.23
N GLY A 3 21.22 23.14 84.10
CA GLY A 3 22.37 22.48 83.50
C GLY A 3 21.85 21.33 82.62
N ARG A 4 22.53 21.09 81.48
CA ARG A 4 22.48 19.92 80.58
C ARG A 4 21.36 19.83 79.54
N GLY A 5 21.78 19.59 78.29
CA GLY A 5 20.87 19.17 77.22
C GLY A 5 21.50 18.97 75.84
N THR A 6 22.58 18.17 75.76
CA THR A 6 22.94 17.30 74.62
C THR A 6 22.88 17.81 73.17
N LEU A 7 24.06 17.85 72.54
CA LEU A 7 24.27 17.77 71.09
C LEU A 7 23.37 16.70 70.43
N ARG A 8 22.61 17.09 69.41
CA ARG A 8 22.03 16.14 68.44
C ARG A 8 22.71 16.34 67.09
N LEU A 9 23.41 15.27 66.73
CA LEU A 9 24.08 14.99 65.47
C LEU A 9 23.08 15.09 64.31
N GLU A 10 23.36 15.98 63.36
CA GLU A 10 22.64 16.10 62.10
C GLU A 10 22.82 14.80 61.30
N ARG A 11 21.72 14.11 61.00
CA ARG A 11 21.69 13.05 59.98
C ARG A 11 21.13 13.67 58.70
N LEU A 12 22.02 14.04 57.77
CA LEU A 12 21.66 14.19 56.37
C LEU A 12 21.21 12.83 55.84
N VAL A 13 19.92 12.70 55.54
CA VAL A 13 19.40 11.58 54.75
C VAL A 13 19.42 12.02 53.30
N SER A 14 20.45 11.59 52.55
CA SER A 14 20.46 11.70 51.10
C SER A 14 19.43 10.71 50.53
N VAL A 15 18.29 11.24 50.08
CA VAL A 15 17.30 10.47 49.31
C VAL A 15 17.86 10.32 47.90
N LEU A 16 18.46 9.17 47.61
CA LEU A 16 18.83 8.77 46.27
C LEU A 16 17.54 8.42 45.51
N ALA A 17 17.04 9.34 44.69
CA ALA A 17 15.94 9.08 43.79
C ALA A 17 16.40 8.09 42.71
N LEU A 18 16.02 6.82 42.86
CA LEU A 18 16.24 5.80 41.86
C LEU A 18 15.24 6.04 40.72
N CYS A 19 15.67 6.76 39.68
CA CYS A 19 14.95 6.81 38.41
C CYS A 19 15.00 5.42 37.77
N LEU A 20 14.04 4.56 38.10
CA LEU A 20 13.72 3.38 37.31
C LEU A 20 13.23 3.88 35.95
N ALA A 21 14.15 3.94 34.98
CA ALA A 21 13.78 3.98 33.58
C ALA A 21 12.98 2.71 33.30
N ALA A 22 11.66 2.84 33.22
CA ALA A 22 10.81 1.82 32.64
C ALA A 22 11.23 1.71 31.17
N GLY A 23 12.19 0.84 30.87
CA GLY A 23 12.44 0.39 29.52
C GLY A 23 11.17 -0.29 29.05
N GLY A 24 10.35 0.44 28.29
CA GLY A 24 9.23 -0.16 27.59
C GLY A 24 9.77 -1.33 26.79
N ALA A 25 9.25 -2.52 27.05
CA ALA A 25 9.56 -3.69 26.23
C ALA A 25 9.28 -3.28 24.77
N ARG A 26 10.33 -3.20 23.96
CA ARG A 26 10.18 -3.02 22.52
C ARG A 26 9.40 -4.25 22.05
N ALA A 27 8.22 -4.05 21.47
CA ALA A 27 7.53 -5.15 20.81
C ALA A 27 8.49 -5.68 19.73
N GLU A 28 8.93 -6.92 19.90
CA GLU A 28 9.95 -7.53 19.05
C GLU A 28 9.23 -8.18 17.87
N VAL A 29 9.13 -7.44 16.77
CA VAL A 29 8.66 -7.99 15.48
C VAL A 29 9.67 -9.05 15.04
N LYS A 30 9.20 -10.27 14.77
CA LYS A 30 10.06 -11.34 14.27
C LYS A 30 10.06 -11.31 12.75
N THR A 31 11.23 -11.03 12.18
CA THR A 31 11.43 -11.02 10.73
C THR A 31 11.71 -12.44 10.24
N GLY A 32 10.89 -12.94 9.33
CA GLY A 32 11.11 -14.19 8.61
C GLY A 32 12.26 -14.08 7.60
N PRO A 33 12.57 -15.16 6.86
CA PRO A 33 13.55 -15.11 5.79
C PRO A 33 13.09 -14.14 4.68
N VAL A 34 14.05 -13.49 4.04
CA VAL A 34 13.81 -12.73 2.80
C VAL A 34 13.60 -13.73 1.66
N LEU A 35 12.45 -13.64 1.01
CA LEU A 35 12.10 -14.45 -0.15
C LEU A 35 12.35 -13.65 -1.44
N MET A 36 12.83 -14.34 -2.48
CA MET A 36 13.14 -13.77 -3.78
C MET A 36 12.16 -14.32 -4.83
N HIS A 37 11.42 -13.44 -5.49
CA HIS A 37 10.40 -13.79 -6.48
C HIS A 37 10.89 -13.40 -7.87
N TRP A 38 11.26 -14.38 -8.68
CA TRP A 38 11.96 -14.14 -9.95
C TRP A 38 11.06 -13.54 -11.02
N GLY A 39 11.64 -12.73 -11.90
CA GLY A 39 10.93 -12.05 -12.98
C GLY A 39 11.04 -10.54 -12.80
N PRO A 40 9.96 -9.85 -12.40
CA PRO A 40 9.98 -8.40 -12.24
C PRO A 40 10.83 -7.97 -11.04
N CYS A 41 11.18 -6.69 -11.01
CA CYS A 41 11.98 -6.06 -9.96
C CYS A 41 11.14 -5.20 -9.00
N GLU A 42 10.00 -4.69 -9.47
CA GLU A 42 9.33 -3.52 -8.89
C GLU A 42 7.90 -3.93 -8.49
N ALA A 43 7.76 -4.81 -7.51
CA ALA A 43 6.44 -5.28 -7.10
C ALA A 43 5.67 -4.14 -6.40
N SER A 44 4.63 -3.63 -7.05
CA SER A 44 3.89 -2.47 -6.56
C SER A 44 2.64 -2.83 -5.75
N GLY A 45 1.98 -3.95 -6.09
CA GLY A 45 0.75 -4.35 -5.41
C GLY A 45 0.58 -5.86 -5.32
N ALA A 46 -0.10 -6.34 -4.27
CA ALA A 46 -0.39 -7.76 -4.12
C ALA A 46 -1.71 -8.08 -3.40
N VAL A 47 -2.28 -9.26 -3.69
CA VAL A 47 -3.34 -9.86 -2.87
C VAL A 47 -3.12 -11.35 -2.63
N PRO A 48 -3.58 -11.90 -1.51
CA PRO A 48 -3.52 -13.34 -1.32
C PRO A 48 -4.40 -14.08 -2.32
N TYR A 49 -3.94 -15.26 -2.72
CA TYR A 49 -4.65 -16.16 -3.60
C TYR A 49 -4.67 -17.59 -3.03
N PRO A 50 -5.84 -18.26 -2.96
CA PRO A 50 -7.18 -17.73 -3.22
C PRO A 50 -7.57 -16.60 -2.24
N ALA A 51 -8.65 -15.87 -2.54
CA ALA A 51 -9.12 -14.77 -1.69
C ALA A 51 -9.25 -15.20 -0.21
N GLY A 52 -8.70 -14.40 0.69
CA GLY A 52 -8.70 -14.67 2.14
C GLY A 52 -7.70 -15.74 2.60
N SER A 53 -6.85 -16.27 1.72
CA SER A 53 -5.69 -17.07 2.14
C SER A 53 -4.58 -16.16 2.69
N PHE A 54 -3.61 -16.72 3.40
CA PHE A 54 -2.33 -16.08 3.71
C PHE A 54 -1.27 -17.18 3.75
N GLY A 55 -0.12 -16.95 3.12
CA GLY A 55 0.99 -17.90 3.13
C GLY A 55 0.89 -19.08 2.15
N ASP A 56 -0.17 -19.20 1.34
CA ASP A 56 -0.23 -20.18 0.23
C ASP A 56 0.37 -19.57 -1.05
N ARG A 57 -0.41 -18.73 -1.73
CA ARG A 57 -0.01 -18.02 -2.95
C ARG A 57 -0.50 -16.59 -2.89
N PHE A 58 0.01 -15.77 -3.79
CA PHE A 58 -0.41 -14.38 -3.94
C PHE A 58 -0.27 -13.92 -5.39
N LEU A 59 -1.18 -13.05 -5.78
CA LEU A 59 -1.16 -12.36 -7.06
C LEU A 59 -0.42 -11.04 -6.91
N VAL A 60 0.36 -10.67 -7.92
CA VAL A 60 1.22 -9.48 -7.94
C VAL A 60 1.10 -8.76 -9.26
N VAL A 61 1.16 -7.44 -9.19
CA VAL A 61 1.44 -6.55 -10.33
C VAL A 61 2.72 -5.77 -10.06
N ASP A 62 3.35 -5.30 -11.13
CA ASP A 62 4.44 -4.33 -11.11
C ASP A 62 4.10 -3.17 -12.03
N ASP A 63 4.81 -2.07 -11.86
CA ASP A 63 4.61 -0.85 -12.64
C ASP A 63 5.26 -0.94 -14.03
N GLU A 64 6.19 -1.88 -14.28
CA GLU A 64 7.00 -1.98 -15.50
C GLU A 64 6.28 -2.68 -16.68
N ASP A 65 5.32 -3.57 -16.42
CA ASP A 65 4.50 -4.19 -17.45
C ASP A 65 3.02 -4.42 -17.06
N ASN A 66 2.23 -4.93 -18.01
CA ASN A 66 0.79 -5.14 -17.83
C ASN A 66 0.45 -6.60 -17.48
N THR A 67 1.31 -7.30 -16.74
CA THR A 67 1.11 -8.72 -16.42
C THR A 67 0.71 -8.90 -14.96
N LEU A 68 -0.37 -9.64 -14.73
CA LEU A 68 -0.69 -10.24 -13.43
C LEU A 68 0.07 -11.55 -13.27
N ARG A 69 0.84 -11.66 -12.18
CA ARG A 69 1.66 -12.85 -11.88
C ARG A 69 1.17 -13.53 -10.61
N LEU A 70 1.39 -14.84 -10.50
CA LEU A 70 1.05 -15.66 -9.33
C LEU A 70 2.33 -16.26 -8.76
N TYR A 71 2.57 -16.09 -7.46
CA TYR A 71 3.74 -16.66 -6.77
C TYR A 71 3.30 -17.50 -5.57
N LYS A 72 4.18 -18.40 -5.11
CA LYS A 72 4.05 -19.01 -3.78
C LYS A 72 4.49 -18.01 -2.72
N ALA A 73 3.73 -17.92 -1.64
CA ALA A 73 3.98 -16.94 -0.59
C ALA A 73 5.10 -17.32 0.36
N ASP A 74 5.43 -18.61 0.49
CA ASP A 74 6.31 -19.18 1.51
C ASP A 74 7.68 -19.65 1.02
N GLU A 75 7.96 -19.56 -0.29
CA GLU A 75 9.26 -19.92 -0.87
C GLU A 75 9.69 -18.95 -1.98
N SER A 76 11.01 -18.84 -2.16
CA SER A 76 11.61 -18.14 -3.31
C SER A 76 11.43 -18.96 -4.59
N GLY A 77 11.16 -18.32 -5.72
CA GLY A 77 11.04 -19.03 -6.99
C GLY A 77 10.45 -18.22 -8.14
N PRO A 78 10.21 -18.88 -9.29
CA PRO A 78 9.57 -18.27 -10.44
C PRO A 78 8.05 -18.15 -10.24
N PRO A 79 7.36 -17.35 -11.07
CA PRO A 79 5.91 -17.32 -11.06
C PRO A 79 5.33 -18.69 -11.43
N LEU A 80 4.20 -19.01 -10.81
CA LEU A 80 3.34 -20.13 -11.17
C LEU A 80 2.55 -19.81 -12.44
N ALA A 81 2.01 -20.84 -13.09
CA ALA A 81 1.15 -20.67 -14.24
C ALA A 81 -0.15 -19.94 -13.86
N LEU A 82 -0.44 -18.85 -14.58
CA LEU A 82 -1.70 -18.12 -14.51
C LEU A 82 -2.20 -17.86 -15.93
N LYS A 83 -3.30 -18.51 -16.33
CA LYS A 83 -3.86 -18.32 -17.67
C LYS A 83 -4.54 -16.96 -17.76
N GLY A 84 -4.20 -16.19 -18.79
CA GLY A 84 -4.78 -14.85 -19.01
C GLY A 84 -4.14 -13.74 -18.17
N GLY A 85 -3.00 -14.01 -17.52
CA GLY A 85 -2.27 -13.00 -16.74
C GLY A 85 -1.70 -11.84 -17.57
N ASP A 86 -1.52 -12.00 -18.88
CA ASP A 86 -1.20 -10.89 -19.80
C ASP A 86 -2.44 -10.01 -20.02
N LEU A 87 -2.39 -8.76 -19.56
CA LEU A 87 -3.50 -7.82 -19.60
C LEU A 87 -3.36 -6.75 -20.71
N ASP A 88 -2.32 -6.80 -21.56
CA ASP A 88 -2.03 -5.77 -22.56
C ASP A 88 -3.26 -5.45 -23.42
N ALA A 89 -3.91 -6.48 -23.96
CA ALA A 89 -5.06 -6.31 -24.84
C ALA A 89 -6.33 -5.81 -24.13
N ALA A 90 -6.39 -5.93 -22.80
CA ALA A 90 -7.56 -5.56 -21.99
C ALA A 90 -7.47 -4.14 -21.45
N LEU A 91 -6.26 -3.64 -21.25
CA LEU A 91 -5.97 -2.28 -20.82
C LEU A 91 -6.01 -1.33 -22.01
N ALA A 92 -6.50 -0.10 -21.80
CA ALA A 92 -6.57 0.89 -22.86
C ALA A 92 -5.23 1.64 -23.02
N THR A 93 -4.12 0.92 -23.10
CA THR A 93 -2.81 1.51 -23.38
C THR A 93 -2.74 1.84 -24.86
N SER A 94 -2.51 3.11 -25.19
CA SER A 94 -2.41 3.54 -26.59
C SER A 94 -0.95 3.49 -27.04
N ALA A 95 -0.69 2.96 -28.24
CA ALA A 95 0.64 3.02 -28.86
C ALA A 95 1.12 4.45 -29.19
N ARG A 96 0.34 5.48 -28.84
CA ARG A 96 0.70 6.90 -28.97
C ARG A 96 1.35 7.45 -27.69
N GLU A 97 1.30 6.72 -26.59
CA GLU A 97 1.95 7.06 -25.33
C GLU A 97 3.08 6.06 -25.05
N GLU A 98 4.29 6.56 -24.85
CA GLU A 98 5.46 5.75 -24.49
C GLU A 98 5.89 6.03 -23.04
N PRO A 99 6.16 5.00 -22.21
CA PRO A 99 5.91 3.59 -22.48
C PRO A 99 4.40 3.27 -22.58
N ALA A 100 4.00 2.29 -23.38
CA ALA A 100 2.60 1.87 -23.51
C ALA A 100 2.13 0.94 -22.36
N LYS A 101 2.44 1.31 -21.10
CA LYS A 101 2.10 0.54 -19.88
C LYS A 101 1.09 1.27 -19.01
N ALA A 102 0.30 0.48 -18.26
CA ALA A 102 -0.72 0.98 -17.36
C ALA A 102 -0.20 1.40 -15.99
N ASP A 103 1.09 1.16 -15.71
CA ASP A 103 1.73 1.58 -14.47
C ASP A 103 0.98 0.98 -13.28
N LEU A 104 0.81 -0.36 -13.27
CA LEU A 104 -0.07 -1.06 -12.33
C LEU A 104 0.51 -1.00 -10.91
N GLU A 105 -0.16 -0.26 -10.03
CA GLU A 105 0.34 -0.05 -8.66
C GLU A 105 -0.38 -0.90 -7.63
N SER A 106 -1.58 -1.40 -7.93
CA SER A 106 -2.40 -2.06 -6.90
C SER A 106 -3.44 -3.01 -7.44
N LEU A 107 -3.88 -3.92 -6.57
CA LEU A 107 -4.99 -4.83 -6.82
C LEU A 107 -5.73 -5.16 -5.53
N ALA A 108 -7.02 -5.42 -5.65
CA ALA A 108 -7.88 -5.77 -4.52
C ALA A 108 -8.99 -6.73 -4.96
N TRP A 109 -9.45 -7.55 -4.02
CA TRP A 109 -10.68 -8.31 -4.20
C TRP A 109 -11.90 -7.39 -4.20
N LEU A 110 -12.89 -7.69 -5.04
CA LEU A 110 -14.20 -7.04 -5.07
C LEU A 110 -15.26 -8.14 -5.21
N GLY A 111 -15.79 -8.59 -4.08
CA GLY A 111 -16.57 -9.82 -4.01
C GLY A 111 -15.72 -11.02 -4.49
N SER A 112 -16.10 -11.62 -5.62
CA SER A 112 -15.37 -12.72 -6.24
C SER A 112 -14.45 -12.29 -7.39
N ASP A 113 -14.52 -11.03 -7.81
CA ASP A 113 -13.69 -10.49 -8.87
C ASP A 113 -12.42 -9.88 -8.28
N LEU A 114 -11.38 -9.78 -9.11
CA LEU A 114 -10.17 -9.05 -8.80
C LEU A 114 -10.21 -7.72 -9.54
N VAL A 115 -9.77 -6.63 -8.91
CA VAL A 115 -9.61 -5.33 -9.55
C VAL A 115 -8.15 -4.98 -9.54
N VAL A 116 -7.60 -4.59 -10.69
CA VAL A 116 -6.26 -3.99 -10.82
C VAL A 116 -6.41 -2.49 -11.10
N MET A 117 -5.46 -1.69 -10.62
CA MET A 117 -5.48 -0.23 -10.76
C MET A 117 -4.07 0.30 -11.08
N GLY A 118 -3.99 1.16 -12.09
CA GLY A 118 -2.78 1.91 -12.43
C GLY A 118 -2.52 3.09 -11.49
N SER A 119 -1.35 3.70 -11.56
CA SER A 119 -0.95 4.81 -10.67
C SER A 119 -1.82 6.06 -10.77
N HIS A 120 -2.51 6.24 -11.90
CA HIS A 120 -3.21 7.47 -12.28
C HIS A 120 -2.33 8.73 -12.28
N ALA A 121 -1.01 8.54 -12.22
CA ALA A 121 -0.05 9.60 -12.11
C ALA A 121 0.17 10.34 -13.42
N ARG A 122 0.81 11.50 -13.31
CA ARG A 122 1.50 12.15 -14.41
C ARG A 122 2.91 11.54 -14.53
N ASP A 123 3.61 11.80 -15.63
CA ASP A 123 5.02 11.42 -15.71
C ASP A 123 5.94 12.33 -14.87
N GLY A 124 7.25 12.04 -14.91
CA GLY A 124 8.28 12.79 -14.19
C GLY A 124 8.32 14.28 -14.52
N GLU A 125 7.91 14.65 -15.75
CA GLU A 125 7.81 16.04 -16.23
C GLU A 125 6.43 16.66 -15.97
N GLY A 126 5.50 15.92 -15.36
CA GLY A 126 4.14 16.37 -15.05
C GLY A 126 3.19 16.36 -16.25
N ARG A 127 3.51 15.67 -17.35
CA ARG A 127 2.60 15.46 -18.47
C ARG A 127 1.57 14.39 -18.13
N THR A 128 0.36 14.56 -18.62
CA THR A 128 -0.72 13.59 -18.42
C THR A 128 -0.37 12.27 -19.10
N ARG A 129 -0.70 11.16 -18.42
CA ARG A 129 -0.53 9.79 -18.88
C ARG A 129 -1.89 9.09 -18.84
N GLU A 130 -2.59 9.04 -19.95
CA GLU A 130 -3.91 8.38 -19.99
C GLU A 130 -3.78 6.85 -19.88
N ALA A 131 -2.65 6.30 -20.34
CA ALA A 131 -2.33 4.90 -20.17
C ALA A 131 -2.24 4.50 -18.70
N ALA A 132 -1.79 5.38 -17.78
CA ALA A 132 -1.72 5.09 -16.35
C ALA A 132 -3.05 5.22 -15.58
N ARG A 133 -4.07 5.83 -16.20
CA ARG A 133 -5.39 6.07 -15.61
C ARG A 133 -6.33 4.92 -15.92
N GLN A 134 -6.02 3.73 -15.40
CA GLN A 134 -6.77 2.52 -15.71
C GLN A 134 -7.22 1.83 -14.42
N MET A 135 -8.44 1.32 -14.43
CA MET A 135 -8.87 0.23 -13.56
C MET A 135 -9.47 -0.88 -14.42
N LEU A 136 -9.22 -2.13 -14.06
CA LEU A 136 -9.78 -3.27 -14.77
C LEU A 136 -10.27 -4.32 -13.78
N ALA A 137 -11.53 -4.73 -13.92
CA ALA A 137 -12.07 -5.88 -13.22
C ALA A 137 -11.73 -7.17 -13.98
N LEU A 138 -11.40 -8.23 -13.24
CA LEU A 138 -11.03 -9.55 -13.73
C LEU A 138 -11.89 -10.59 -13.04
N SER A 139 -12.52 -11.46 -13.81
CA SER A 139 -13.19 -12.66 -13.27
C SER A 139 -12.14 -13.73 -13.00
N MET A 140 -12.19 -14.34 -11.81
CA MET A 140 -11.36 -15.52 -11.50
C MET A 140 -12.02 -16.80 -12.01
N GLY A 141 -11.20 -17.72 -12.52
CA GLY A 141 -11.63 -19.04 -12.96
C GLY A 141 -10.50 -20.07 -12.89
N GLY A 142 -10.70 -21.19 -13.59
CA GLY A 142 -9.78 -22.33 -13.53
C GLY A 142 -9.95 -23.16 -12.26
N ASP A 143 -9.03 -24.09 -12.03
CA ASP A 143 -8.94 -24.86 -10.79
C ASP A 143 -7.74 -24.42 -9.94
N GLY A 144 -7.62 -24.96 -8.72
CA GLY A 144 -6.55 -24.57 -7.79
C GLY A 144 -5.13 -24.78 -8.32
N LYS A 145 -4.92 -25.67 -9.30
CA LYS A 145 -3.60 -25.95 -9.91
C LYS A 145 -3.34 -25.15 -11.17
N ALA A 146 -4.39 -24.83 -11.93
CA ALA A 146 -4.35 -24.06 -13.16
C ALA A 146 -5.32 -22.88 -13.07
N PRO A 147 -5.01 -21.87 -12.25
CA PRO A 147 -5.85 -20.69 -12.12
C PRO A 147 -5.87 -19.88 -13.42
N ALA A 148 -6.99 -19.20 -13.65
CA ALA A 148 -7.20 -18.36 -14.80
C ALA A 148 -7.85 -17.03 -14.42
N VAL A 149 -7.55 -15.99 -15.18
CA VAL A 149 -8.25 -14.70 -15.12
C VAL A 149 -8.75 -14.31 -16.50
N THR A 150 -9.87 -13.60 -16.52
CA THR A 150 -10.42 -13.02 -17.76
C THR A 150 -10.93 -11.62 -17.50
N PRO A 151 -10.64 -10.63 -18.37
CA PRO A 151 -11.20 -9.29 -18.27
C PRO A 151 -12.72 -9.31 -18.15
N LYS A 152 -13.25 -8.56 -17.18
CA LYS A 152 -14.67 -8.40 -16.92
C LYS A 152 -15.09 -6.98 -17.30
N GLY A 153 -15.49 -6.82 -18.56
CA GLY A 153 -15.79 -5.50 -19.13
C GLY A 153 -14.56 -4.86 -19.80
N LYS A 154 -14.54 -3.53 -19.84
CA LYS A 154 -13.44 -2.73 -20.42
C LYS A 154 -12.70 -2.00 -19.31
N ALA A 155 -11.46 -1.59 -19.58
CA ALA A 155 -10.74 -0.73 -18.66
C ALA A 155 -11.50 0.60 -18.44
N PHE A 156 -11.53 1.04 -17.19
CA PHE A 156 -12.22 2.22 -16.70
C PHE A 156 -11.20 3.34 -16.42
N GLN A 157 -11.43 4.52 -16.98
CA GLN A 157 -10.47 5.65 -16.92
C GLN A 157 -10.99 6.87 -16.14
N GLY A 158 -12.19 6.76 -15.55
CA GLY A 158 -12.88 7.90 -14.94
C GLY A 158 -12.49 8.20 -13.49
N LEU A 159 -11.63 7.41 -12.84
CA LEU A 159 -11.37 7.52 -11.40
C LEU A 159 -10.70 8.85 -11.04
N ALA A 160 -9.65 9.26 -11.78
CA ALA A 160 -8.94 10.51 -11.50
C ALA A 160 -9.87 11.73 -11.56
N LYS A 161 -10.79 11.75 -12.54
CA LYS A 161 -11.82 12.80 -12.66
C LYS A 161 -12.79 12.76 -11.49
N ALA A 162 -13.29 11.58 -11.14
CA ALA A 162 -14.21 11.41 -10.02
C ALA A 162 -13.59 11.87 -8.69
N ILE A 163 -12.30 11.57 -8.43
CA ILE A 163 -11.58 12.05 -7.24
C ILE A 163 -11.40 13.57 -7.27
N ALA A 164 -11.03 14.13 -8.43
CA ALA A 164 -10.89 15.58 -8.60
C ALA A 164 -12.18 16.35 -8.32
N ASP A 165 -13.34 15.74 -8.58
CA ASP A 165 -14.65 16.35 -8.37
C ASP A 165 -15.10 16.34 -6.89
N LEU A 166 -14.41 15.61 -6.00
CA LEU A 166 -14.75 15.55 -4.57
C LEU A 166 -14.41 16.83 -3.80
N ASP A 167 -13.33 17.51 -4.18
CA ASP A 167 -12.81 18.67 -3.44
C ASP A 167 -11.99 19.60 -4.35
N PRO A 168 -12.14 20.93 -4.27
CA PRO A 168 -11.38 21.88 -5.09
C PRO A 168 -9.85 21.77 -4.96
N ARG A 169 -9.32 21.41 -3.79
CA ARG A 169 -7.88 21.22 -3.58
C ARG A 169 -7.41 19.95 -4.27
N LEU A 170 -8.19 18.86 -4.25
CA LEU A 170 -7.91 17.67 -5.05
C LEU A 170 -7.95 18.01 -6.55
N SER A 171 -8.96 18.76 -7.00
CA SER A 171 -9.03 19.26 -8.38
C SER A 171 -7.76 20.00 -8.82
N GLU A 172 -7.22 20.88 -7.97
CA GLU A 172 -5.98 21.63 -8.26
C GLU A 172 -4.74 20.74 -8.35
N ARG A 173 -4.67 19.68 -7.53
CA ARG A 173 -3.55 18.74 -7.44
C ARG A 173 -3.58 17.62 -8.48
N ILE A 174 -4.75 17.30 -9.01
CA ILE A 174 -4.91 16.32 -10.09
C ILE A 174 -4.86 17.06 -11.44
N ALA A 175 -5.56 18.19 -11.53
CA ALA A 175 -5.65 19.07 -12.70
C ALA A 175 -5.96 18.28 -13.99
N VAL A 176 -7.02 17.47 -13.96
CA VAL A 176 -7.40 16.52 -15.02
C VAL A 176 -7.48 17.15 -16.42
N ASP A 177 -7.88 18.42 -16.52
CA ASP A 177 -8.06 19.13 -17.79
C ASP A 177 -6.76 19.71 -18.38
N LEU A 178 -5.63 19.63 -17.65
CA LEU A 178 -4.34 20.13 -18.14
C LEU A 178 -3.54 18.99 -18.77
N ALA A 179 -3.03 19.21 -19.98
CA ALA A 179 -2.13 18.26 -20.64
C ALA A 179 -0.78 18.10 -19.91
N ALA A 180 -0.28 19.17 -19.28
CA ALA A 180 0.95 19.13 -18.50
C ALA A 180 0.97 20.18 -17.38
N LYS A 181 1.55 19.83 -16.23
CA LYS A 181 1.86 20.74 -15.12
C LYS A 181 3.02 20.16 -14.31
N ALA A 182 4.24 20.62 -14.55
CA ALA A 182 5.47 20.06 -13.97
C ALA A 182 5.50 20.02 -12.43
N SER A 183 4.81 20.96 -11.75
CA SER A 183 4.69 20.94 -10.30
C SER A 183 3.84 19.77 -9.76
N LEU A 184 3.11 19.08 -10.63
CA LEU A 184 2.27 17.92 -10.34
C LEU A 184 2.88 16.63 -10.90
N SER A 185 4.20 16.51 -10.98
CA SER A 185 4.80 15.17 -11.10
C SER A 185 4.55 14.35 -9.83
N PRO A 186 4.47 13.00 -9.92
CA PRO A 186 4.15 12.14 -8.78
C PRO A 186 5.23 12.16 -7.70
N LYS A 187 6.48 12.47 -8.05
CA LYS A 187 7.59 12.71 -7.10
C LYS A 187 7.49 14.06 -6.37
N ARG A 188 6.47 14.87 -6.66
CA ARG A 188 6.25 16.18 -6.02
C ARG A 188 4.90 16.24 -5.32
N ARG A 189 3.85 16.61 -6.06
CA ARG A 189 2.53 16.97 -5.53
C ARG A 189 1.38 16.43 -6.37
N GLY A 190 1.69 15.77 -7.49
CA GLY A 190 0.71 15.19 -8.38
C GLY A 190 0.12 13.91 -7.83
N LEU A 191 -1.07 13.56 -8.32
CA LEU A 191 -1.76 12.32 -7.98
C LEU A 191 -0.83 11.10 -8.14
N ALA A 192 -0.89 10.20 -7.17
CA ALA A 192 -0.40 8.84 -7.27
C ALA A 192 -1.29 7.95 -6.38
N LEU A 193 -1.93 6.96 -6.99
CA LEU A 193 -2.82 5.99 -6.35
C LEU A 193 -2.09 4.66 -6.25
N GLU A 194 -1.84 4.20 -5.03
CA GLU A 194 -1.04 2.99 -4.77
C GLU A 194 -1.74 2.07 -3.77
N GLY A 195 -2.65 2.59 -2.94
CA GLY A 195 -3.46 1.76 -2.06
C GLY A 195 -4.75 1.28 -2.73
N LEU A 196 -5.05 -0.01 -2.67
CA LEU A 196 -6.38 -0.53 -3.00
C LEU A 196 -6.79 -1.65 -2.04
N SER A 197 -7.96 -1.52 -1.41
CA SER A 197 -8.50 -2.56 -0.54
C SER A 197 -9.99 -2.74 -0.75
N GLN A 198 -10.50 -3.92 -0.42
CA GLN A 198 -11.94 -4.12 -0.31
C GLN A 198 -12.49 -3.43 0.94
N THR A 199 -13.72 -2.94 0.84
CA THR A 199 -14.52 -2.59 2.03
C THR A 199 -14.87 -3.83 2.85
N PRO A 200 -15.27 -3.72 4.14
CA PRO A 200 -15.48 -4.88 5.00
C PRO A 200 -16.55 -5.86 4.52
N ASP A 201 -17.53 -5.39 3.75
CA ASP A 201 -18.59 -6.21 3.16
C ASP A 201 -18.23 -6.74 1.76
N GLY A 202 -17.05 -6.38 1.24
CA GLY A 202 -16.55 -6.79 -0.06
C GLY A 202 -17.29 -6.17 -1.26
N ARG A 203 -18.17 -5.17 -1.06
CA ARG A 203 -19.02 -4.62 -2.14
C ARG A 203 -18.48 -3.34 -2.76
N GLY A 204 -17.65 -2.60 -2.04
CA GLY A 204 -16.93 -1.43 -2.52
C GLY A 204 -15.42 -1.55 -2.32
N LEU A 205 -14.69 -0.52 -2.75
CA LEU A 205 -13.24 -0.41 -2.58
C LEU A 205 -12.88 0.80 -1.70
N LEU A 206 -11.68 0.76 -1.14
CA LEU A 206 -10.98 1.89 -0.54
C LEU A 206 -9.75 2.19 -1.41
N VAL A 207 -9.65 3.42 -1.91
CA VAL A 207 -8.55 3.89 -2.75
C VAL A 207 -7.61 4.75 -1.90
N GLY A 208 -6.38 4.28 -1.67
CA GLY A 208 -5.34 4.98 -0.91
C GLY A 208 -4.46 5.84 -1.82
N LEU A 209 -4.28 7.10 -1.43
CA LEU A 209 -3.43 8.05 -2.15
C LEU A 209 -2.03 8.07 -1.51
N ARG A 210 -0.99 7.81 -2.32
CA ARG A 210 0.38 8.24 -1.95
C ARG A 210 0.44 9.76 -1.96
N ASN A 211 -0.12 10.36 -3.01
CA ASN A 211 -0.23 11.80 -3.18
C ASN A 211 -1.56 12.16 -3.83
N PRO A 212 -2.04 13.40 -3.62
CA PRO A 212 -1.49 14.40 -2.70
C PRO A 212 -1.85 14.11 -1.23
N LEU A 213 -1.03 14.62 -0.30
CA LEU A 213 -1.45 14.81 1.09
C LEU A 213 -2.38 16.01 1.24
N ASN A 214 -3.21 16.04 2.29
CA ASN A 214 -4.06 17.18 2.60
C ASN A 214 -3.25 18.37 3.17
N ALA A 215 -3.93 19.45 3.58
CA ALA A 215 -3.26 20.65 4.11
C ALA A 215 -2.58 20.42 5.48
N ASP A 216 -3.01 19.40 6.22
CA ASP A 216 -2.47 19.01 7.53
C ASP A 216 -1.36 17.95 7.40
N ASN A 217 -0.99 17.57 6.16
CA ASN A 217 -0.06 16.49 5.79
C ASN A 217 -0.56 15.07 6.11
N ASP A 218 -1.87 14.87 6.14
CA ASP A 218 -2.47 13.54 6.22
C ASP A 218 -2.57 12.90 4.84
N ALA A 219 -2.42 11.58 4.79
CA ALA A 219 -2.77 10.79 3.64
C ALA A 219 -4.29 10.67 3.50
N LEU A 220 -4.75 10.36 2.29
CA LEU A 220 -6.18 10.29 1.98
C LEU A 220 -6.57 8.88 1.54
N VAL A 221 -7.67 8.38 2.08
CA VAL A 221 -8.39 7.20 1.59
C VAL A 221 -9.74 7.64 1.03
N VAL A 222 -10.06 7.26 -0.20
CA VAL A 222 -11.32 7.58 -0.86
C VAL A 222 -12.16 6.31 -1.00
N PRO A 223 -13.33 6.23 -0.33
CA PRO A 223 -14.27 5.12 -0.54
C PRO A 223 -14.83 5.14 -1.97
N PHE A 224 -14.88 3.99 -2.63
CA PHE A 224 -15.51 3.80 -3.94
C PHE A 224 -16.66 2.80 -3.79
N GLU A 225 -17.87 3.34 -3.64
CA GLU A 225 -19.03 2.62 -3.11
C GLU A 225 -19.68 1.67 -4.12
N ASN A 226 -19.67 2.04 -5.42
CA ASN A 226 -20.28 1.27 -6.51
C ASN A 226 -19.24 0.79 -7.54
N ALA A 227 -18.06 0.39 -7.05
CA ALA A 227 -16.96 -0.01 -7.91
C ALA A 227 -17.36 -1.11 -8.92
N ALA A 228 -18.17 -2.08 -8.51
CA ALA A 228 -18.62 -3.16 -9.39
C ALA A 228 -19.44 -2.63 -10.58
N GLU A 229 -20.42 -1.77 -10.31
CA GLU A 229 -21.28 -1.17 -11.32
C GLU A 229 -20.54 -0.19 -12.23
N ALA A 230 -19.57 0.55 -11.68
CA ALA A 230 -18.76 1.49 -12.46
C ALA A 230 -17.82 0.75 -13.42
N LEU A 231 -17.11 -0.28 -12.92
CA LEU A 231 -16.11 -1.03 -13.70
C LEU A 231 -16.74 -1.95 -14.76
N THR A 232 -17.89 -2.55 -14.47
CA THR A 232 -18.49 -3.57 -15.37
C THR A 232 -19.76 -3.10 -16.08
N GLY A 233 -20.49 -2.14 -15.50
CA GLY A 233 -21.80 -1.68 -15.98
C GLY A 233 -21.81 -0.26 -16.56
N GLY A 234 -20.68 0.45 -16.54
CA GLY A 234 -20.57 1.82 -17.05
C GLY A 234 -21.33 2.87 -16.22
N ALA A 235 -21.68 2.54 -14.97
CA ALA A 235 -22.27 3.51 -14.06
C ALA A 235 -21.27 4.62 -13.72
N ALA A 236 -21.77 5.83 -13.44
CA ALA A 236 -20.92 6.89 -12.89
C ALA A 236 -20.33 6.46 -11.53
N PRO A 237 -19.05 6.72 -11.23
CA PRO A 237 -18.47 6.44 -9.94
C PRO A 237 -19.18 7.21 -8.82
N LYS A 238 -19.46 6.50 -7.73
CA LYS A 238 -19.94 7.04 -6.47
C LYS A 238 -18.80 6.93 -5.47
N LEU A 239 -18.12 8.05 -5.26
CA LEU A 239 -17.04 8.15 -4.30
C LEU A 239 -17.56 8.78 -3.00
N GLY A 240 -17.16 8.20 -1.88
CA GLY A 240 -17.41 8.75 -0.56
C GLY A 240 -16.49 9.94 -0.25
N LYS A 241 -16.74 10.61 0.89
CA LYS A 241 -15.87 11.69 1.36
C LYS A 241 -14.45 11.15 1.64
N PRO A 242 -13.37 11.84 1.19
CA PRO A 242 -12.02 11.45 1.55
C PRO A 242 -11.80 11.40 3.06
N ILE A 243 -11.18 10.33 3.53
CA ILE A 243 -10.82 10.08 4.92
C ILE A 243 -9.35 10.45 5.10
N ALA A 244 -9.08 11.39 6.00
CA ALA A 244 -7.73 11.81 6.32
C ALA A 244 -7.11 10.91 7.39
N LEU A 245 -5.89 10.44 7.15
CA LEU A 245 -5.11 9.60 8.05
C LEU A 245 -3.77 10.26 8.37
N ASP A 246 -3.54 10.59 9.64
CA ASP A 246 -2.24 11.11 10.12
C ASP A 246 -1.20 9.98 10.13
N LEU A 247 -0.47 9.88 9.02
CA LEU A 247 0.66 8.96 8.83
C LEU A 247 2.00 9.69 8.98
N LYS A 248 2.03 10.81 9.70
CA LYS A 248 3.23 11.64 9.93
C LYS A 248 3.87 12.12 8.63
N GLY A 249 3.05 12.64 7.71
CA GLY A 249 3.51 13.17 6.42
C GLY A 249 3.88 12.10 5.38
N ARG A 250 3.55 10.82 5.64
CA ARG A 250 3.67 9.73 4.67
C ARG A 250 2.41 9.61 3.81
N GLY A 251 2.59 9.19 2.57
CA GLY A 251 1.53 8.71 1.70
C GLY A 251 1.26 7.21 1.90
N ILE A 252 0.14 6.72 1.38
CA ILE A 252 -0.19 5.28 1.39
C ILE A 252 0.47 4.61 0.20
N ARG A 253 1.26 3.57 0.47
CA ARG A 253 1.87 2.69 -0.54
C ARG A 253 1.03 1.46 -0.82
N ASP A 254 0.42 0.87 0.22
CA ASP A 254 -0.61 -0.17 0.04
C ASP A 254 -1.53 -0.23 1.27
N ILE A 255 -2.71 -0.84 1.12
CA ILE A 255 -3.72 -1.05 2.15
C ILE A 255 -4.36 -2.44 2.07
N ALA A 256 -4.19 -3.25 3.12
CA ALA A 256 -4.72 -4.61 3.18
C ALA A 256 -5.71 -4.79 4.34
N TYR A 257 -6.81 -5.50 4.11
CA TYR A 257 -7.84 -5.77 5.12
C TYR A 257 -7.63 -7.10 5.84
N ALA A 258 -7.62 -7.08 7.17
CA ALA A 258 -7.56 -8.25 8.04
C ALA A 258 -8.96 -8.57 8.60
N PRO A 259 -9.73 -9.49 8.00
CA PRO A 259 -11.13 -9.72 8.36
C PRO A 259 -11.34 -10.27 9.77
N GLY A 260 -10.42 -11.07 10.30
CA GLY A 260 -10.53 -11.67 11.64
C GLY A 260 -10.47 -10.65 12.78
N ILE A 261 -9.80 -9.51 12.57
CA ILE A 261 -9.75 -8.40 13.53
C ILE A 261 -10.44 -7.12 13.06
N LYS A 262 -11.04 -7.16 11.86
CA LYS A 262 -11.78 -6.05 11.23
C LYS A 262 -10.98 -4.75 11.18
N ALA A 263 -9.71 -4.84 10.79
CA ALA A 263 -8.82 -3.70 10.69
C ALA A 263 -8.08 -3.72 9.35
N TYR A 264 -7.63 -2.55 8.92
CA TYR A 264 -6.74 -2.36 7.80
C TYR A 264 -5.31 -2.20 8.30
N PHE A 265 -4.37 -2.73 7.52
CA PHE A 265 -2.97 -2.42 7.63
C PHE A 265 -2.56 -1.55 6.44
N LEU A 266 -1.71 -0.56 6.68
CA LEU A 266 -1.24 0.37 5.67
C LEU A 266 0.28 0.39 5.68
N VAL A 267 0.89 0.12 4.53
CA VAL A 267 2.27 0.53 4.29
C VAL A 267 2.23 2.02 3.98
N ALA A 268 2.90 2.80 4.83
CA ALA A 268 2.98 4.25 4.67
C ALA A 268 4.43 4.62 4.36
N GLY A 269 4.66 5.40 3.31
CA GLY A 269 6.01 5.77 2.86
C GLY A 269 6.11 7.21 2.38
N GLY A 270 7.31 7.63 1.96
CA GLY A 270 7.54 8.97 1.43
C GLY A 270 6.58 9.28 0.29
N SER A 271 5.93 10.45 0.33
CA SER A 271 4.93 10.83 -0.66
C SER A 271 5.54 11.37 -1.96
N GLY A 272 6.80 11.86 -1.94
CA GLY A 272 7.52 12.38 -3.12
C GLY A 272 9.00 11.98 -3.14
N SER A 273 9.87 12.80 -3.75
CA SER A 273 11.33 12.59 -3.85
C SER A 273 12.09 12.73 -2.52
N GLY A 274 11.40 12.53 -1.42
CA GLY A 274 11.83 12.73 -0.05
C GLY A 274 10.65 12.45 0.86
N GLY A 275 10.92 12.22 2.14
CA GLY A 275 9.89 11.90 3.11
C GLY A 275 10.41 10.91 4.13
N GLU A 276 9.53 10.60 5.06
CA GLU A 276 9.83 9.68 6.13
C GLU A 276 9.98 8.24 5.61
N ALA A 277 10.88 7.48 6.23
CA ALA A 277 11.08 6.06 5.92
C ALA A 277 9.77 5.27 6.09
N ALA A 278 9.61 4.22 5.29
CA ALA A 278 8.41 3.40 5.30
C ALA A 278 8.11 2.81 6.69
N ASP A 279 6.82 2.66 6.99
CA ASP A 279 6.33 2.14 8.26
C ASP A 279 4.98 1.46 8.07
N LEU A 280 4.56 0.70 9.08
CA LEU A 280 3.30 -0.02 9.08
C LEU A 280 2.34 0.59 10.10
N TYR A 281 1.12 0.86 9.66
CA TYR A 281 0.03 1.37 10.49
C TYR A 281 -1.15 0.42 10.47
N ARG A 282 -1.92 0.40 11.57
CA ARG A 282 -3.20 -0.29 11.69
C ARG A 282 -4.32 0.72 11.90
N TRP A 283 -5.41 0.61 11.14
CA TRP A 283 -6.56 1.49 11.18
C TRP A 283 -7.87 0.69 11.20
N SER A 284 -8.89 1.16 11.91
CA SER A 284 -10.18 0.44 12.04
C SER A 284 -11.04 0.48 10.78
N GLY A 285 -10.73 1.35 9.81
CA GLY A 285 -11.60 1.63 8.68
C GLY A 285 -12.64 2.72 8.96
N GLN A 286 -12.72 3.23 10.20
CA GLN A 286 -13.68 4.26 10.58
C GLN A 286 -13.11 5.65 10.38
N ALA A 287 -13.90 6.52 9.75
CA ALA A 287 -13.53 7.93 9.59
C ALA A 287 -13.44 8.61 10.97
N GLY A 288 -12.36 9.36 11.19
CA GLY A 288 -12.10 10.07 12.45
C GLY A 288 -11.37 9.25 13.52
N GLU A 289 -11.19 7.94 13.33
CA GLU A 289 -10.31 7.14 14.18
C GLU A 289 -8.88 7.17 13.64
N ALA A 290 -7.92 7.55 14.50
CA ALA A 290 -6.53 7.68 14.11
C ALA A 290 -5.89 6.30 13.81
N PRO A 291 -5.05 6.19 12.77
CA PRO A 291 -4.24 5.01 12.57
C PRO A 291 -3.21 4.89 13.70
N THR A 292 -2.94 3.65 14.10
CA THR A 292 -1.95 3.30 15.13
C THR A 292 -0.72 2.69 14.49
N ARG A 293 0.46 3.23 14.79
CA ARG A 293 1.74 2.67 14.31
C ARG A 293 1.94 1.27 14.90
N VAL A 294 2.37 0.31 14.07
CA VAL A 294 2.75 -1.04 14.52
C VAL A 294 4.20 -0.99 14.99
N ALA A 295 4.41 -1.16 16.30
CA ALA A 295 5.72 -1.02 16.91
C ALA A 295 6.73 -2.05 16.37
N GLY A 296 7.98 -1.63 16.15
CA GLY A 296 9.08 -2.50 15.72
C GLY A 296 9.19 -2.75 14.21
N VAL A 297 8.14 -2.43 13.43
CA VAL A 297 8.14 -2.71 11.98
C VAL A 297 9.13 -1.84 11.22
N ALA A 298 9.17 -0.52 11.47
CA ALA A 298 10.15 0.34 10.82
C ALA A 298 11.61 -0.10 11.10
N GLU A 299 11.91 -0.52 12.33
CA GLU A 299 13.23 -1.05 12.67
C GLU A 299 13.53 -2.37 11.95
N ALA A 300 12.54 -3.27 11.85
CA ALA A 300 12.68 -4.52 11.11
C ALA A 300 12.92 -4.28 9.61
N LEU A 301 12.22 -3.31 9.02
CA LEU A 301 12.39 -2.93 7.60
C LEU A 301 13.72 -2.23 7.36
N ALA A 302 14.15 -1.32 8.24
CA ALA A 302 15.43 -0.64 8.12
C ALA A 302 16.65 -1.58 8.24
N ALA A 303 16.47 -2.75 8.85
CA ALA A 303 17.49 -3.80 8.91
C ALA A 303 17.65 -4.57 7.59
N LEU A 304 16.72 -4.41 6.63
CA LEU A 304 16.79 -5.00 5.30
C LEU A 304 17.42 -3.99 4.33
N PRO A 305 18.63 -4.24 3.80
CA PRO A 305 19.30 -3.29 2.93
C PRO A 305 18.52 -3.11 1.62
N ASP A 306 18.43 -1.86 1.17
CA ASP A 306 17.81 -1.43 -0.09
C ASP A 306 16.35 -1.91 -0.29
N PHE A 307 15.62 -2.18 0.80
CA PHE A 307 14.25 -2.68 0.76
C PHE A 307 13.26 -1.51 0.78
N GLN A 308 12.44 -1.36 -0.27
CA GLN A 308 11.44 -0.30 -0.42
C GLN A 308 10.03 -0.89 -0.35
N PRO A 309 9.36 -0.85 0.83
CA PRO A 309 8.03 -1.41 1.00
C PRO A 309 6.99 -0.75 0.08
N GLU A 310 6.41 -1.55 -0.82
CA GLU A 310 5.31 -1.10 -1.68
C GLU A 310 4.10 -2.01 -1.50
N GLY A 311 4.20 -3.33 -1.74
CA GLY A 311 3.07 -4.26 -1.58
C GLY A 311 2.88 -4.86 -0.17
N LEU A 312 1.63 -5.22 0.17
CA LEU A 312 1.23 -5.74 1.48
C LEU A 312 0.21 -6.89 1.39
N LEU A 313 0.53 -8.01 2.05
CA LEU A 313 -0.43 -9.06 2.40
C LEU A 313 -0.61 -9.10 3.91
N VAL A 314 -1.82 -9.38 4.38
CA VAL A 314 -2.11 -9.50 5.81
C VAL A 314 -2.86 -10.79 6.14
N ALA A 315 -2.45 -11.46 7.21
CA ALA A 315 -3.16 -12.61 7.75
C ALA A 315 -4.50 -12.18 8.36
N SER A 316 -5.51 -13.05 8.29
CA SER A 316 -6.86 -12.73 8.77
C SER A 316 -6.89 -12.29 10.24
N ASP A 317 -6.05 -12.90 11.08
CA ASP A 317 -5.92 -12.56 12.51
C ASP A 317 -5.10 -11.28 12.77
N GLY A 318 -4.52 -10.67 11.74
CA GLY A 318 -3.67 -9.49 11.84
C GLY A 318 -2.34 -9.70 12.56
N LYS A 319 -1.93 -10.95 12.79
CA LYS A 319 -0.69 -11.28 13.50
C LYS A 319 0.52 -11.32 12.59
N LYS A 320 0.31 -11.55 11.30
CA LYS A 320 1.37 -11.61 10.30
C LYS A 320 1.05 -10.72 9.12
N VAL A 321 2.10 -10.10 8.59
CA VAL A 321 2.08 -9.42 7.29
C VAL A 321 3.19 -9.97 6.42
N GLN A 322 2.98 -9.96 5.11
CA GLN A 322 4.06 -10.14 4.14
C GLN A 322 4.18 -8.84 3.36
N ILE A 323 5.36 -8.23 3.42
CA ILE A 323 5.66 -6.97 2.76
C ILE A 323 6.52 -7.28 1.55
N LEU A 324 6.18 -6.68 0.40
CA LEU A 324 6.90 -6.79 -0.86
C LEU A 324 7.71 -5.51 -1.08
N SER A 325 8.86 -5.66 -1.72
CA SER A 325 9.74 -4.57 -2.05
C SER A 325 9.63 -4.21 -3.52
N ASP A 326 9.55 -2.92 -3.81
CA ASP A 326 10.12 -2.39 -5.03
C ASP A 326 11.65 -2.42 -4.89
N ASP A 327 12.33 -3.12 -5.80
CA ASP A 327 13.78 -3.28 -5.81
C ASP A 327 14.42 -2.59 -7.04
N ALA A 328 13.75 -1.62 -7.69
CA ALA A 328 14.19 -0.95 -8.92
C ALA A 328 15.70 -0.65 -8.98
N ASP A 329 16.24 -0.01 -7.93
CA ASP A 329 17.65 0.42 -7.90
C ASP A 329 18.63 -0.75 -7.76
N ALA A 330 18.26 -1.79 -7.01
CA ALA A 330 19.16 -2.88 -6.63
C ALA A 330 19.01 -4.14 -7.49
N CYS A 331 17.84 -4.33 -8.10
CA CYS A 331 17.48 -5.52 -8.87
C CYS A 331 18.28 -5.70 -10.18
N PRO A 332 18.60 -4.66 -10.99
CA PRO A 332 19.34 -4.83 -12.25
C PRO A 332 20.71 -5.52 -12.09
N ALA A 333 21.34 -5.37 -10.92
CA ALA A 333 22.61 -6.01 -10.57
C ALA A 333 22.45 -7.47 -10.10
N ARG A 334 21.24 -7.90 -9.74
CA ARG A 334 20.95 -9.27 -9.28
C ARG A 334 20.72 -10.21 -10.45
N LYS A 335 21.13 -11.48 -10.30
CA LYS A 335 20.86 -12.57 -11.24
C LYS A 335 20.42 -13.82 -10.46
N PRO A 336 19.19 -14.35 -10.66
CA PRO A 336 18.13 -13.82 -11.53
C PRO A 336 17.58 -12.46 -11.02
N GLN A 337 16.94 -11.70 -11.92
CA GLN A 337 16.13 -10.54 -11.54
C GLN A 337 14.95 -11.00 -10.69
N ALA A 338 14.67 -10.26 -9.63
CA ALA A 338 13.66 -10.59 -8.64
C ALA A 338 13.38 -9.42 -7.71
N PHE A 339 12.11 -9.23 -7.39
CA PHE A 339 11.69 -8.47 -6.22
C PHE A 339 11.79 -9.33 -4.96
N ARG A 340 11.81 -8.67 -3.80
CA ARG A 340 11.88 -9.31 -2.48
C ARG A 340 10.55 -9.25 -1.75
N SER A 341 10.33 -10.22 -0.86
CA SER A 341 9.32 -10.09 0.18
C SER A 341 9.83 -10.61 1.51
N VAL A 342 9.19 -10.18 2.59
CA VAL A 342 9.51 -10.64 3.95
C VAL A 342 8.23 -10.80 4.75
N VAL A 343 8.13 -11.89 5.52
CA VAL A 343 7.05 -12.09 6.48
C VAL A 343 7.47 -11.49 7.81
N LEU A 344 6.62 -10.65 8.41
CA LEU A 344 6.80 -10.13 9.75
C LEU A 344 5.75 -10.76 10.67
N ASP A 345 6.19 -11.36 11.77
CA ASP A 345 5.34 -11.74 12.89
C ASP A 345 5.24 -10.55 13.86
N LEU A 346 4.02 -10.07 14.08
CA LEU A 346 3.73 -8.86 14.84
C LEU A 346 3.45 -9.15 16.33
N GLU A 347 3.65 -10.40 16.77
CA GLU A 347 3.50 -10.86 18.17
C GLU A 347 4.82 -11.23 18.87
#